data_AF-Q28VE4-F1
#
_entry.id   AF-Q28VE4-F1
#
_cell.length_a   1.000
_cell.length_b   1.000
_cell.length_c   1.000
_cell.angle_alpha   90.00
_cell.angle_beta   90.00
_cell.angle_gamma   90.00
#
_symmetry.space_group_name_H-M   'P 1'
#
loop_
_entity.id
_entity.type
_entity.pdbx_description
1 polymer ?
#
loop_
_entity_poly.entity_id
_entity_poly.type
_entity_poly.pdbx_seq_one_letter_code
_entity_poly.pdbx_strand_id
1 'polypeptide(L)'
;MPRLTPPPGPLRVHPKSKPDPIDREIPVPQRLHLVFGGELKDPQKTEFENPEDIHVVGMFPDYQSAYDAWKSEAQRTVDNAHMRYFIAHIHRLRDEGVEASPTEELGS
;
A
#
# COMPACT_ATOMS: atom_id res chain seq x y z
N MET A 1 -39.45 -39.24 -48.25
CA MET A 1 -38.38 -40.22 -48.51
C MET A 1 -37.05 -39.45 -48.54
N PRO A 2 -35.96 -40.03 -48.02
CA PRO A 2 -35.12 -39.45 -46.96
C PRO A 2 -34.15 -38.34 -47.39
N ARG A 3 -34.01 -37.35 -46.50
CA ARG A 3 -33.09 -36.21 -46.61
C ARG A 3 -31.67 -36.70 -46.32
N LEU A 4 -30.79 -36.68 -47.33
CA LEU A 4 -29.39 -37.07 -47.20
C LEU A 4 -28.66 -36.04 -46.33
N THR A 5 -28.28 -36.41 -45.10
CA THR A 5 -27.40 -35.57 -44.27
C THR A 5 -25.97 -35.64 -44.81
N PRO A 6 -25.27 -34.49 -44.97
CA PRO A 6 -23.88 -34.51 -45.38
C PRO A 6 -22.96 -35.11 -44.29
N PRO A 7 -21.82 -35.72 -44.64
CA PRO A 7 -20.90 -36.33 -43.69
C PRO A 7 -20.20 -35.27 -42.82
N PRO A 8 -19.81 -35.59 -41.57
CA PRO A 8 -19.05 -34.68 -40.73
C PRO A 8 -17.67 -34.45 -41.33
N GLY A 9 -17.32 -33.19 -41.59
CA GLY A 9 -15.97 -32.80 -41.98
C GLY A 9 -14.94 -33.11 -40.87
N PRO A 10 -13.65 -33.21 -41.20
CA PRO A 10 -12.63 -33.52 -40.21
C PRO A 10 -12.61 -32.45 -39.12
N LEU A 11 -12.60 -32.88 -37.86
CA LEU A 11 -12.39 -32.00 -36.70
C LEU A 11 -11.09 -31.22 -36.94
N ARG A 12 -11.21 -29.90 -37.12
CA ARG A 12 -10.08 -29.00 -37.02
C ARG A 12 -9.56 -29.10 -35.58
N VAL A 13 -8.49 -29.85 -35.39
CA VAL A 13 -7.72 -29.80 -34.16
C VAL A 13 -7.24 -28.35 -34.00
N HIS A 14 -7.81 -27.64 -33.04
CA HIS A 14 -7.20 -26.41 -32.57
C HIS A 14 -5.87 -26.82 -31.94
N PRO A 15 -4.74 -26.17 -32.26
CA PRO A 15 -3.53 -26.39 -31.49
C PRO A 15 -3.85 -26.04 -30.04
N LYS A 16 -3.65 -27.02 -29.14
CA LYS A 16 -3.70 -26.82 -27.70
C LYS A 16 -2.89 -25.56 -27.39
N SER A 17 -3.54 -24.56 -26.78
CA SER A 17 -2.89 -23.36 -26.25
C SER A 17 -1.63 -23.79 -25.52
N LYS A 18 -0.49 -23.35 -26.02
CA LYS A 18 0.80 -23.47 -25.36
C LYS A 18 0.62 -22.84 -23.97
N PRO A 19 0.91 -23.54 -22.86
CA PRO A 19 0.90 -22.88 -21.56
C PRO A 19 1.99 -21.81 -21.58
N ASP A 20 1.61 -20.55 -21.41
CA ASP A 20 2.55 -19.45 -21.27
C ASP A 20 3.44 -19.71 -20.03
N PRO A 21 4.78 -19.64 -20.15
CA PRO A 21 5.70 -19.80 -19.03
C PRO A 21 5.73 -18.50 -18.24
N ILE A 22 4.65 -18.20 -17.52
CA ILE A 22 4.55 -17.00 -16.71
C ILE A 22 3.99 -17.40 -15.34
N ASP A 23 4.81 -18.15 -14.60
CA ASP A 23 4.91 -17.96 -13.16
C ASP A 23 5.44 -16.53 -12.92
N ARG A 24 4.65 -15.51 -13.27
CA ARG A 24 4.84 -14.19 -12.67
C ARG A 24 4.27 -14.37 -11.28
N GLU A 25 5.14 -14.75 -10.35
CA GLU A 25 5.04 -14.25 -8.99
C GLU A 25 4.91 -12.72 -9.16
N ILE A 26 3.66 -12.23 -9.20
CA ILE A 26 3.41 -10.80 -9.19
C ILE A 26 3.99 -10.38 -7.86
N PRO A 27 5.09 -9.62 -7.80
CA PRO A 27 5.65 -9.23 -6.52
C PRO A 27 4.53 -8.52 -5.79
N VAL A 28 4.08 -9.13 -4.69
CA VAL A 28 3.04 -8.55 -3.86
C VAL A 28 3.52 -7.15 -3.50
N PRO A 29 2.73 -6.10 -3.80
CA PRO A 29 3.20 -4.73 -3.62
C PRO A 29 3.62 -4.54 -2.16
N GLN A 30 4.91 -4.33 -1.92
CA GLN A 30 5.43 -4.13 -0.57
C GLN A 30 4.96 -2.77 -0.08
N ARG A 31 4.00 -2.78 0.83
CA ARG A 31 3.50 -1.58 1.50
C ARG A 31 4.46 -1.25 2.63
N LEU A 32 5.40 -0.35 2.36
CA LEU A 32 6.26 0.17 3.41
C LEU A 32 5.50 1.20 4.24
N HIS A 33 5.61 1.09 5.55
CA HIS A 33 4.97 1.97 6.52
C HIS A 33 6.07 2.71 7.27
N LEU A 34 6.17 4.03 7.07
CA LEU A 34 7.10 4.90 7.79
C LEU A 34 6.37 5.49 9.00
N VAL A 35 6.94 5.31 10.19
CA VAL A 35 6.43 5.93 11.41
C VAL A 35 7.31 7.12 11.75
N PHE A 36 6.69 8.28 11.88
CA PHE A 36 7.37 9.55 12.18
C PHE A 36 6.46 10.40 13.07
N GLY A 37 7.04 11.31 13.83
CA GLY A 37 6.32 12.22 14.68
C GLY A 37 7.12 13.47 14.96
N GLY A 38 6.49 14.44 15.58
CA GLY A 38 7.14 15.71 15.91
C GLY A 38 6.17 16.64 16.60
N GLU A 39 6.69 17.80 16.97
CA GLU A 39 5.90 18.85 17.57
C GLU A 39 5.06 19.57 16.51
N LEU A 40 3.77 19.63 16.74
CA LEU A 40 2.82 20.35 15.91
C LEU A 40 2.66 21.77 16.40
N LYS A 41 2.52 22.71 15.46
CA LYS A 41 2.24 24.12 15.78
C LYS A 41 0.87 24.31 16.42
N ASP A 42 -0.08 23.48 16.02
CA ASP A 42 -1.42 23.40 16.57
C ASP A 42 -1.76 21.92 16.73
N PRO A 43 -2.20 21.46 17.92
CA PRO A 43 -2.55 20.04 18.13
C PRO A 43 -3.81 19.63 17.34
N GLN A 44 -4.54 20.61 16.79
CA GLN A 44 -5.70 20.43 15.93
C GLN A 44 -5.35 20.34 14.44
N LYS A 45 -4.09 20.61 14.06
CA LYS A 45 -3.62 20.61 12.68
C LYS A 45 -2.56 19.53 12.46
N THR A 46 -2.18 19.34 11.22
CA THR A 46 -1.11 18.42 10.80
C THR A 46 0.18 19.15 10.42
N GLU A 47 0.30 20.42 10.81
CA GLU A 47 1.44 21.26 10.48
C GLU A 47 2.49 21.17 11.61
N PHE A 48 3.63 20.58 11.29
CA PHE A 48 4.77 20.52 12.22
C PHE A 48 5.30 21.92 12.49
N GLU A 49 5.55 22.24 13.76
CA GLU A 49 6.18 23.49 14.15
C GLU A 49 7.60 23.56 13.56
N ASN A 50 8.35 22.46 13.68
CA ASN A 50 9.70 22.38 13.18
C ASN A 50 9.94 21.13 12.31
N PRO A 51 9.97 21.25 10.97
CA PRO A 51 10.15 20.10 10.07
C PRO A 51 11.56 19.49 10.11
N GLU A 52 12.54 20.21 10.65
CA GLU A 52 13.92 19.71 10.88
C GLU A 52 14.04 18.88 12.17
N ASP A 53 13.09 18.99 13.10
CA ASP A 53 13.06 18.23 14.36
C ASP A 53 12.11 17.01 14.29
N ILE A 54 11.76 16.55 13.09
CA ILE A 54 10.90 15.38 12.93
C ILE A 54 11.61 14.14 13.46
N HIS A 55 11.01 13.53 14.48
CA HIS A 55 11.40 12.25 15.03
C HIS A 55 10.96 11.12 14.10
N VAL A 56 11.92 10.46 13.45
CA VAL A 56 11.65 9.26 12.65
C VAL A 56 11.87 8.02 13.50
N VAL A 57 10.78 7.28 13.78
CA VAL A 57 10.82 6.06 14.61
C VAL A 57 11.43 4.90 13.81
N GLY A 58 11.02 4.75 12.55
CA GLY A 58 11.53 3.71 11.66
C GLY A 58 10.59 3.37 10.51
N MET A 59 11.09 2.54 9.59
CA MET A 59 10.30 1.97 8.49
C MET A 59 9.97 0.50 8.76
N PHE A 60 8.75 0.10 8.41
CA PHE A 60 8.25 -1.24 8.65
C PHE A 60 7.63 -1.83 7.37
N PRO A 61 7.80 -3.13 7.11
CA PRO A 61 7.19 -3.80 5.97
C PRO A 61 5.69 -4.11 6.17
N ASP A 62 5.19 -4.01 7.40
CA ASP A 62 3.81 -4.36 7.77
C ASP A 62 3.14 -3.23 8.57
N TYR A 63 1.83 -3.03 8.34
CA TYR A 63 1.02 -2.06 9.07
C TYR A 63 1.02 -2.35 10.58
N GLN A 64 0.93 -3.63 10.96
CA GLN A 64 0.83 -4.03 12.36
C GLN A 64 2.08 -3.62 13.16
N SER A 65 3.26 -3.82 12.58
CA SER A 65 4.55 -3.45 13.19
C SER A 65 4.70 -1.92 13.28
N ALA A 66 4.29 -1.19 12.24
CA ALA A 66 4.26 0.27 12.26
C ALA A 66 3.29 0.81 13.32
N TYR A 67 2.11 0.23 13.43
CA TYR A 67 1.10 0.61 14.42
C TYR A 67 1.59 0.37 15.85
N ASP A 68 2.28 -0.74 16.12
CA ASP A 68 2.84 -1.02 17.44
C ASP A 68 3.91 0.01 17.83
N ALA A 69 4.83 0.33 16.90
CA ALA A 69 5.85 1.34 17.08
C ALA A 69 5.24 2.74 17.30
N TRP A 70 4.28 3.13 16.46
CA TRP A 70 3.53 4.39 16.59
C TRP A 70 2.82 4.48 17.94
N LYS A 71 2.13 3.41 18.35
CA LYS A 71 1.39 3.36 19.62
C LYS A 71 2.33 3.49 20.80
N SER A 72 3.47 2.80 20.78
CA SER A 72 4.48 2.91 21.83
C SER A 72 4.97 4.35 21.99
N GLU A 73 5.33 5.00 20.88
CA GLU A 73 5.85 6.36 20.90
C GLU A 73 4.77 7.39 21.26
N ALA A 74 3.57 7.29 20.68
CA ALA A 74 2.44 8.15 21.01
C ALA A 74 2.01 8.02 22.48
N GLN A 75 2.09 6.83 23.07
CA GLN A 75 1.82 6.64 24.50
C GLN A 75 2.92 7.25 25.38
N ARG A 76 4.17 7.25 24.94
CA ARG A 76 5.28 7.87 25.68
C ARG A 76 5.21 9.39 25.66
N THR A 77 4.65 9.97 24.60
CA THR A 77 4.56 11.43 24.45
C THR A 77 3.20 12.01 24.83
N VAL A 78 2.35 11.25 25.54
CA VAL A 78 1.03 11.70 25.99
C VAL A 78 1.05 12.97 26.85
N ASP A 79 2.17 13.21 27.55
CA ASP A 79 2.37 14.39 28.40
C ASP A 79 2.70 15.66 27.57
N ASN A 80 3.20 15.50 26.34
CA ASN A 80 3.44 16.61 25.43
C ASN A 80 2.24 16.79 24.48
N ALA A 81 1.41 17.79 24.77
CA ALA A 81 0.17 18.08 24.03
C ALA A 81 0.38 18.38 22.54
N HIS A 82 1.57 18.83 22.15
CA HIS A 82 1.90 19.16 20.76
C HIS A 82 2.62 18.02 20.03
N MET A 83 3.12 17.02 20.75
CA MET A 83 3.85 15.91 20.15
C MET A 83 2.88 14.89 19.55
N ARG A 84 2.93 14.71 18.23
CA ARG A 84 2.04 13.80 17.50
C ARG A 84 2.84 12.91 16.57
N TYR A 85 2.51 11.62 16.58
CA TYR A 85 3.07 10.64 15.65
C TYR A 85 2.05 10.24 14.59
N PHE A 86 2.55 9.93 13.41
CA PHE A 86 1.83 9.57 12.21
C PHE A 86 2.46 8.34 11.54
N ILE A 87 1.65 7.62 10.77
CA ILE A 87 2.08 6.48 9.96
C ILE A 87 1.86 6.84 8.49
N ALA A 88 2.93 6.96 7.71
CA ALA A 88 2.87 7.17 6.27
C ALA A 88 3.01 5.84 5.51
N HIS A 89 2.19 5.64 4.49
CA HIS A 89 2.27 4.46 3.62
C HIS A 89 3.07 4.80 2.37
N ILE A 90 4.35 4.41 2.33
CA ILE A 90 5.26 4.62 1.20
C ILE A 90 5.07 3.49 0.21
N HIS A 91 3.96 3.53 -0.53
CA HIS A 91 3.64 2.51 -1.53
C HIS A 91 3.99 2.93 -2.97
N ARG A 92 4.47 4.17 -3.18
CA ARG A 92 4.49 4.76 -4.52
C ARG A 92 5.66 5.72 -4.80
N LEU A 93 6.87 5.39 -4.34
CA LEU A 93 8.06 6.18 -4.70
C LEU A 93 8.82 5.62 -5.92
N ARG A 94 8.38 4.49 -6.53
CA ARG A 94 9.04 3.89 -7.71
C ARG A 94 8.13 3.75 -8.94
N ASP A 95 6.91 4.28 -8.89
CA ASP A 95 5.96 4.21 -10.01
C ASP A 95 5.49 5.63 -10.36
N GLU A 96 6.33 6.30 -11.15
CA GLU A 96 6.17 7.65 -11.69
C GLU A 96 5.10 7.67 -12.80
N GLY A 97 3.86 7.29 -12.46
CA GLY A 97 2.79 7.18 -13.46
C GLY A 97 1.35 7.29 -12.98
N VAL A 98 1.09 7.44 -11.68
CA VAL A 98 -0.30 7.60 -11.24
C VAL A 98 -0.40 8.66 -10.13
N GLU A 99 -1.22 9.66 -10.43
CA GLU A 99 -1.68 10.76 -9.60
C GLU A 99 -2.22 10.36 -8.22
N ALA A 100 -2.07 11.30 -7.29
CA ALA A 100 -1.98 11.12 -5.85
C ALA A 100 -3.30 11.03 -5.07
N SER A 101 -3.14 10.56 -3.83
CA SER A 101 -3.89 10.94 -2.61
C SER A 101 -5.26 10.27 -2.34
N PRO A 102 -5.65 10.07 -1.06
CA PRO A 102 -5.24 10.85 0.11
C PRO A 102 -4.59 10.05 1.25
N THR A 103 -3.77 10.78 2.01
CA THR A 103 -3.58 10.60 3.45
C THR A 103 -4.96 10.51 4.11
N GLU A 104 -5.50 9.30 4.21
CA GLU A 104 -6.80 9.02 4.80
C GLU A 104 -6.66 9.09 6.34
N GLU A 105 -6.78 10.31 6.87
CA GLU A 105 -7.68 10.67 7.97
C GLU A 105 -7.96 9.58 9.03
N LEU A 106 -6.94 9.02 9.69
CA LEU A 106 -7.14 8.16 10.86
C LEU A 106 -7.30 9.00 12.14
N GLY A 107 -8.48 9.59 12.27
CA GLY A 107 -8.98 10.25 13.48
C GLY A 107 -10.49 10.11 13.58
N SER A 108 -10.96 8.96 14.08
CA SER A 108 -12.28 8.84 14.73
C SER A 108 -12.08 8.71 16.23
#